data_AF-A0A9D2F7S7-F1
#
_entry.id   AF-A0A9D2F7S7-F1
#
_cell.length_a   1.000
_cell.length_b   1.000
_cell.length_c   1.000
_cell.angle_alpha   90.00
_cell.angle_beta   90.00
_cell.angle_gamma   90.00
#
_symmetry.space_group_name_H-M   'P 1'
#
loop_
_entity.id
_entity.type
_entity.pdbx_description
1 polymer ?
#
loop_
_entity_poly.entity_id
_entity_poly.type
_entity_poly.pdbx_seq_one_letter_code
_entity_poly.pdbx_strand_id
1 'polypeptide(L)' 'MEHDNIKSILEELIEICECEPENITVDGEPITFEGFQEDVIERVYNMADLLGLEDIYLDR' A
#
# COMPACT_ATOMS: atom_id res chain seq x y z
N MET A 1 -0.39 0.07 -7.72
CA MET A 1 0.74 -0.07 -8.71
C MET A 1 1.38 -1.43 -8.47
N GLU A 2 1.75 -2.16 -9.51
CA GLU A 2 2.35 -3.50 -9.33
C GLU A 2 3.86 -3.37 -9.13
N HIS A 3 4.38 -3.87 -8.00
CA HIS A 3 5.80 -3.82 -7.67
C HIS A 3 6.47 -5.16 -7.97
N ASP A 4 7.64 -5.12 -8.61
CA ASP A 4 8.37 -6.33 -8.97
C ASP A 4 9.28 -6.87 -7.85
N ASN A 5 9.42 -6.14 -6.73
CA ASN A 5 10.26 -6.56 -5.61
C ASN A 5 9.83 -5.96 -4.27
N ILE A 6 10.10 -6.70 -3.18
CA ILE A 6 9.71 -6.32 -1.82
C ILE A 6 10.34 -5.01 -1.36
N LYS A 7 11.57 -4.71 -1.79
CA LYS A 7 12.27 -3.49 -1.34
C LYS A 7 11.54 -2.24 -1.82
N SER A 8 11.10 -2.19 -3.07
CA SER A 8 10.37 -1.02 -3.60
C SER A 8 9.02 -0.84 -2.92
N ILE A 9 8.33 -1.93 -2.57
CA ILE A 9 7.07 -1.87 -1.81
C ILE A 9 7.31 -1.25 -0.41
N LEU A 10 8.36 -1.68 0.28
CA LEU A 10 8.70 -1.17 1.60
C LEU A 10 9.10 0.30 1.57
N GLU A 11 9.87 0.72 0.56
CA GLU A 11 10.25 2.13 0.38
C GLU A 11 9.00 3.00 0.16
N GLU A 12 8.05 2.57 -0.68
CA GLU A 12 6.80 3.30 -0.92
C GLU A 12 5.89 3.33 0.31
N LEU A 13 5.74 2.20 1.03
CA LEU A 13 4.96 2.15 2.27
C LEU A 13 5.50 3.10 3.34
N ILE A 14 6.82 3.22 3.46
CA ILE A 14 7.45 4.17 4.39
C ILE A 14 7.13 5.60 3.96
N GLU A 15 7.30 5.93 2.68
CA GLU A 15 7.02 7.27 2.15
C GLU A 15 5.56 7.69 2.36
N ILE A 16 4.61 6.77 2.11
CA ILE A 16 3.19 7.00 2.33
C ILE A 16 2.87 7.18 3.82
N CYS A 17 3.47 6.39 4.71
CA CYS A 17 3.21 6.47 6.15
C CYS A 17 3.88 7.69 6.83
N GLU A 18 4.97 8.21 6.27
CA GLU A 18 5.67 9.40 6.77
C GLU A 18 5.09 10.70 6.19
N CYS A 19 4.31 10.65 5.11
CA CYS A 19 3.63 11.81 4.58
C CYS A 19 2.49 12.28 5.48
N GLU A 20 2.44 13.60 5.71
CA GLU A 20 1.24 14.22 6.28
C GLU A 20 0.05 13.99 5.34
N PRO A 21 -1.13 13.59 5.85
CA PRO A 21 -2.29 13.20 5.02
C PRO A 21 -2.71 14.24 3.98
N GLU A 22 -2.51 15.52 4.30
CA GLU A 22 -2.84 16.67 3.44
C GLU A 22 -1.96 16.77 2.18
N ASN A 23 -0.82 16.07 2.16
CA ASN A 23 0.10 16.03 1.01
C ASN A 23 -0.15 14.82 0.10
N ILE A 24 -1.00 13.87 0.50
CA ILE A 24 -1.34 12.70 -0.30
C ILE A 24 -2.62 13.03 -1.06
N THR A 25 -2.55 13.02 -2.39
CA THR A 25 -3.70 13.32 -3.25
C THR A 25 -3.95 12.18 -4.23
N VAL A 26 -5.21 11.84 -4.40
CA VAL A 26 -5.70 10.84 -5.38
C VAL A 26 -6.73 11.56 -6.25
N ASP A 27 -6.57 11.49 -7.57
CA ASP A 27 -7.42 12.21 -8.54
C ASP A 27 -7.53 13.73 -8.32
N GLY A 28 -6.50 14.33 -7.70
CA GLY A 28 -6.42 15.76 -7.44
C GLY A 28 -7.11 16.22 -6.15
N GLU A 29 -7.69 15.30 -5.39
CA GLU A 29 -8.29 15.57 -4.07
C GLU A 29 -7.43 14.96 -2.95
N PRO A 30 -7.42 15.54 -1.74
CA PRO A 30 -6.77 14.92 -0.58
C PRO A 30 -7.28 13.51 -0.34
N ILE A 31 -6.39 12.58 -0.01
CA ILE A 31 -6.76 11.20 0.25
C ILE A 31 -7.70 11.11 1.46
N THR A 32 -8.73 10.28 1.36
CA THR A 32 -9.55 9.95 2.53
C THR A 32 -8.81 8.92 3.37
N PHE A 33 -9.19 8.81 4.65
CA PHE A 33 -8.63 7.76 5.50
C PHE A 33 -8.91 6.35 4.94
N GLU A 34 -10.09 6.14 4.37
CA GLU A 34 -10.46 4.88 3.71
C GLU A 34 -9.58 4.61 2.49
N GLY A 35 -9.39 5.61 1.61
CA GLY A 35 -8.51 5.47 0.45
C GLY A 35 -7.06 5.19 0.84
N PHE A 36 -6.57 5.82 1.92
CA PHE A 36 -5.23 5.53 2.46
C PHE A 36 -5.12 4.07 2.92
N GLN A 37 -6.14 3.55 3.62
CA GLN A 37 -6.14 2.17 4.07
C GLN A 37 -6.17 1.18 2.91
N GLU A 38 -6.97 1.45 1.88
CA GLU A 38 -7.02 0.66 0.64
C GLU A 38 -5.65 0.62 -0.04
N ASP A 39 -5.01 1.79 -0.19
CA ASP A 39 -3.71 1.91 -0.85
C ASP A 39 -2.63 1.12 -0.10
N VAL A 40 -2.56 1.25 1.22
CA VAL A 40 -1.63 0.50 2.07
C VAL A 40 -1.91 -1.01 2.01
N ILE A 41 -3.18 -1.43 2.05
CA ILE A 41 -3.56 -2.84 1.97
C ILE A 41 -3.15 -3.46 0.63
N GLU A 42 -3.31 -2.74 -0.49
CA GLU A 42 -2.88 -3.21 -1.81
C GLU A 42 -1.38 -3.55 -1.81
N ARG A 43 -0.53 -2.68 -1.25
CA ARG A 43 0.92 -2.92 -1.16
C ARG A 43 1.25 -4.11 -0.27
N VAL A 44 0.52 -4.27 0.84
CA VAL A 44 0.69 -5.41 1.75
C VAL A 44 0.32 -6.73 1.07
N TYR A 45 -0.76 -6.76 0.28
CA TYR A 45 -1.16 -7.94 -0.48
C TYR A 45 -0.15 -8.27 -1.57
N ASN A 46 0.31 -7.27 -2.33
CA ASN A 46 1.35 -7.46 -3.33
C ASN A 46 2.66 -8.00 -2.70
N MET A 47 3.02 -7.52 -1.51
CA MET A 47 4.17 -8.07 -0.77
C MET A 47 3.93 -9.51 -0.32
N ALA A 48 2.71 -9.84 0.11
CA ALA A 48 2.35 -11.20 0.49
C ALA A 48 2.40 -12.16 -0.72
N ASP A 49 1.95 -11.73 -1.91
CA ASP A 49 2.09 -12.46 -3.18
C ASP A 49 3.57 -12.76 -3.48
N LEU A 50 4.45 -11.75 -3.39
CA LEU A 50 5.89 -11.91 -3.64
C LEU A 50 6.59 -12.84 -2.63
N LEU A 51 6.02 -12.96 -1.42
CA LEU A 51 6.54 -13.81 -0.35
C LEU A 51 5.94 -15.22 -0.34
N GLY A 52 4.89 -15.48 -1.14
CA GLY A 52 4.11 -16.73 -1.07
C GLY A 52 3.34 -16.88 0.23
N LEU A 53 2.77 -15.78 0.73
CA LEU A 53 1.99 -15.66 1.96
C LEU A 53 0.54 -15.21 1.66
N GLU A 54 -0.01 -15.67 0.54
CA GLU A 54 -1.33 -15.28 0.05
C GLU A 54 -2.46 -15.71 1.03
N ASP A 55 -2.17 -16.72 1.86
CA ASP A 55 -3.05 -17.20 2.93
C ASP A 55 -3.47 -16.11 3.91
N ILE A 56 -2.65 -15.07 4.12
CA ILE A 56 -2.93 -13.97 5.05
C ILE A 56 -4.21 -13.20 4.73
N TYR A 57 -4.61 -13.14 3.45
CA TYR A 57 -5.82 -12.43 3.02
C TYR A 57 -6.79 -13.29 2.23
N LEU A 58 -6.37 -14.43 1.68
CA LEU A 58 -7.28 -15.37 1.02
C LEU A 58 -8.13 -16.18 2.02
N ASP A 59 -7.64 -16.41 3.24
CA ASP A 59 -8.38 -17.13 4.30
C ASP A 59 -9.30 -16.23 5.14
N ARG A 60 -9.55 -14.98 4.70
CA ARG A 60 -10.42 -14.01 5.38
C ARG A 60 -11.85 -13.98 4.84
#